data_AF-A0A0F9SZ08-F1
#
_entry.id   AF-A0A0F9SZ08-F1
#
_cell.length_a   1.000
_cell.length_b   1.000
_cell.length_c   1.000
_cell.angle_alpha   90.00
_cell.angle_beta   90.00
_cell.angle_gamma   90.00
#
_symmetry.space_group_name_H-M   'P 1'
#
loop_
_entity.id
_entity.type
_entity.pdbx_description
1 polymer ?
#
loop_
_entity_poly.entity_id
_entity_poly.type
_entity_poly.pdbx_seq_one_letter_code
_entity_poly.pdbx_strand_id
1 'polypeptide(L)'
;MYFDSAAQAWCYMDTEQPVADAPDRQCGFCGLGSTPEGHDGCLGALPGVMNACCGHGRQKEAYVQFNPDARISGTEALNWIMATTIRLTVHGEDADEMLDKPMSTAVKP
;
A
#
# COMPACT_ATOMS: atom_id res chain seq x y z
N MET A 1 5.12 7.69 2.16
CA MET A 1 4.69 9.06 2.53
C MET A 1 4.95 9.26 4.01
N TYR A 2 4.86 10.49 4.50
CA TYR A 2 4.82 10.82 5.93
C TYR A 2 3.82 11.95 6.16
N PHE A 3 3.29 12.07 7.38
CA PHE A 3 2.43 13.20 7.74
C PHE A 3 3.29 14.33 8.33
N ASP A 4 3.30 15.49 7.68
CA ASP A 4 3.89 16.70 8.21
C ASP A 4 2.88 17.39 9.13
N SER A 5 3.12 17.36 10.44
CA SER A 5 2.25 17.99 11.43
C SER A 5 2.23 19.51 11.35
N ALA A 6 3.29 20.16 10.87
CA ALA A 6 3.34 21.61 10.75
C ALA A 6 2.49 22.07 9.56
N ALA A 7 2.58 21.36 8.43
CA ALA A 7 1.77 21.63 7.24
C ALA A 7 0.36 21.02 7.30
N GLN A 8 0.10 20.11 8.26
CA GLN A 8 -1.14 19.31 8.35
C GLN A 8 -1.44 18.56 7.05
N ALA A 9 -0.40 18.00 6.41
CA ALA A 9 -0.49 17.38 5.10
C ALA A 9 0.32 16.08 5.01
N TRP A 10 -0.14 15.15 4.16
CA TRP A 10 0.66 14.01 3.75
C TRP A 10 1.64 14.42 2.66
N CYS A 11 2.92 14.09 2.82
CA CYS A 11 3.98 14.44 1.88
C CYS A 11 4.70 13.20 1.33
N TYR A 12 5.19 13.31 0.10
CA TYR A 12 6.08 12.32 -0.49
C TYR A 12 7.47 12.38 0.16
N MET A 13 8.06 11.21 0.46
CA MET A 13 9.38 11.16 1.12
C MET A 13 10.52 11.56 0.19
N ASP A 14 10.33 11.44 -1.13
CA ASP A 14 11.36 11.71 -2.14
C ASP A 14 11.37 13.16 -2.63
N THR A 15 10.21 13.83 -2.66
CA THR A 15 10.10 15.22 -3.15
C THR A 15 9.72 16.22 -2.07
N GLU A 16 9.34 15.77 -0.87
CA GLU A 16 8.77 16.58 0.22
C GLU A 16 7.49 17.35 -0.18
N GLN A 17 6.96 17.11 -1.38
CA GLN A 17 5.75 17.77 -1.87
C GLN A 17 4.50 17.17 -1.21
N PRO A 18 3.49 18.00 -0.90
CA PRO A 18 2.19 17.52 -0.47
C PRO A 18 1.58 16.58 -1.52
N VAL A 19 1.01 15.47 -1.08
CA VAL A 19 0.32 14.49 -1.93
C VAL A 19 -0.85 15.14 -2.67
N ALA A 20 -1.54 16.07 -2.02
CA ALA A 20 -2.65 16.82 -2.59
C ALA A 20 -2.26 17.65 -3.83
N ASP A 21 -0.99 18.02 -3.97
CA ASP A 21 -0.50 18.83 -5.09
C ASP A 21 -0.13 17.97 -6.31
N ALA A 22 -0.09 16.64 -6.18
CA ALA A 22 0.22 15.71 -7.25
C ALA A 22 -0.72 14.49 -7.27
N PRO A 23 -2.04 14.70 -7.44
CA PRO A 23 -3.04 13.61 -7.41
C PRO A 23 -2.84 12.57 -8.51
N ASP A 24 -2.23 12.98 -9.64
CA ASP A 24 -1.97 12.13 -10.80
C ASP A 24 -0.52 11.61 -10.86
N ARG A 25 0.19 11.63 -9.73
CA ARG A 25 1.60 11.19 -9.69
C ARG A 25 1.72 9.74 -10.14
N GLN A 26 2.44 9.54 -11.24
CA GLN A 26 2.76 8.22 -11.75
C GLN A 26 3.89 7.57 -10.94
N CYS A 27 3.90 6.24 -10.92
CA CYS A 27 5.06 5.51 -10.42
C CYS A 27 6.30 5.85 -11.24
N GLY A 28 7.37 6.32 -10.61
CA GLY A 28 8.61 6.69 -11.30
C GLY A 28 9.34 5.55 -12.01
N PHE A 29 8.97 4.28 -11.72
CA PHE A 29 9.52 3.11 -12.41
C PHE A 29 8.55 2.52 -13.44
N CYS A 30 7.28 2.35 -13.08
CA CYS A 30 6.29 1.71 -13.96
C CYS A 30 5.64 2.69 -14.95
N GLY A 31 5.62 3.99 -14.64
CA GLY A 31 4.89 5.00 -15.41
C GLY A 31 3.37 4.90 -15.30
N LEU A 32 2.84 4.02 -14.43
CA LEU A 32 1.42 3.84 -14.23
C LEU A 32 0.88 4.96 -13.32
N GLY A 33 -0.19 5.62 -13.77
CA GLY A 33 -0.99 6.54 -12.97
C GLY A 33 -2.15 5.83 -12.29
N SER A 34 -3.03 6.61 -11.65
CA SER A 34 -4.19 6.06 -10.96
C SER A 34 -5.15 5.31 -11.91
N THR A 35 -5.82 4.27 -11.41
CA THR A 35 -6.92 3.59 -12.12
C THR A 35 -8.12 4.54 -12.27
N PRO A 36 -9.11 4.24 -13.13
CA PRO A 36 -10.33 5.05 -13.25
C PRO A 36 -11.09 5.25 -11.92
N GLU A 37 -10.96 4.29 -11.00
CA GLU A 37 -11.54 4.34 -9.65
C GLU A 37 -10.68 5.16 -8.66
N GLY A 38 -9.52 5.64 -9.08
CA GLY A 38 -8.60 6.44 -8.27
C GLY A 38 -7.57 5.63 -7.47
N HIS A 39 -7.40 4.34 -7.74
CA HIS A 39 -6.43 3.49 -7.04
C HIS A 39 -5.03 3.56 -7.68
N ASP A 40 -3.99 3.18 -6.95
CA ASP A 40 -2.62 3.12 -7.50
C ASP A 40 -2.55 2.14 -8.69
N GLY A 41 -2.05 2.57 -9.84
CA GLY A 41 -2.04 1.73 -11.05
C GLY A 41 -1.15 0.49 -10.97
N CYS A 42 -0.16 0.46 -10.06
CA CYS A 42 0.68 -0.71 -9.86
C CYS A 42 0.03 -1.76 -8.96
N LEU A 43 -0.84 -1.34 -8.04
CA LEU A 43 -1.38 -2.18 -6.97
C LEU A 43 -2.88 -2.46 -7.10
N GLY A 44 -3.63 -1.56 -7.72
CA GLY A 44 -5.09 -1.56 -7.72
C GLY A 44 -5.66 -1.32 -6.31
N ALA A 45 -6.85 -1.86 -6.07
CA ALA A 45 -7.51 -1.78 -4.77
C ALA A 45 -6.87 -2.76 -3.77
N LEU A 46 -6.41 -2.23 -2.63
CA LEU A 46 -5.93 -3.03 -1.49
C LEU A 46 -6.80 -2.76 -0.26
N PRO A 47 -7.39 -3.81 0.35
CA PRO A 47 -8.31 -3.63 1.46
C PRO A 47 -7.62 -3.25 2.76
N GLY A 48 -8.22 -2.34 3.53
CA GLY A 48 -7.68 -1.85 4.81
C GLY A 48 -6.39 -1.02 4.67
N VAL A 49 -5.95 -0.73 3.46
CA VAL A 49 -4.72 0.01 3.17
C VAL A 49 -5.03 1.49 2.96
N MET A 50 -4.30 2.35 3.66
CA MET A 50 -4.37 3.81 3.49
C MET A 50 -3.51 4.27 2.32
N ASN A 51 -2.28 3.76 2.23
CA ASN A 51 -1.40 3.96 1.08
C ASN A 51 -0.34 2.84 1.02
N ALA A 52 0.23 2.62 -0.17
CA ALA A 52 1.24 1.60 -0.38
C ALA A 52 2.16 1.95 -1.55
N CYS A 53 3.30 1.26 -1.63
CA CYS A 53 4.17 1.27 -2.80
C CYS A 53 4.58 -0.16 -3.13
N CYS A 54 4.44 -0.55 -4.40
CA CYS A 54 4.85 -1.87 -4.88
C CYS A 54 6.37 -2.12 -4.79
N GLY A 55 7.19 -1.07 -4.67
CA GLY A 55 8.65 -1.16 -4.65
C GLY A 55 9.27 -1.58 -5.99
N HIS A 56 8.54 -1.48 -7.11
CA HIS A 56 9.15 -1.68 -8.43
C HIS A 56 10.29 -0.68 -8.66
N GLY A 57 11.40 -1.19 -9.20
CA GLY A 57 12.66 -0.45 -9.33
C GLY A 57 13.54 -0.50 -8.08
N ARG A 58 12.96 -0.52 -6.88
CA ARG A 58 13.70 -0.63 -5.60
C ARG A 58 12.86 -1.34 -4.55
N GLN A 59 13.03 -2.66 -4.46
CA GLN A 59 12.26 -3.52 -3.53
C GLN A 59 12.32 -3.05 -2.06
N LYS A 60 13.44 -2.45 -1.63
CA LYS A 60 13.60 -1.91 -0.28
C LYS A 60 12.66 -0.74 0.03
N GLU A 61 12.13 -0.10 -1.00
CA GLU A 61 11.17 1.02 -0.88
C GLU A 61 9.71 0.54 -0.89
N ALA A 62 9.46 -0.77 -1.02
CA ALA A 62 8.11 -1.32 -0.87
C ALA A 62 7.57 -1.04 0.53
N TYR A 63 6.31 -0.66 0.65
CA TYR A 63 5.65 -0.50 1.94
C TYR A 63 4.12 -0.64 1.80
N VAL A 64 3.48 -0.97 2.92
CA VAL A 64 2.02 -0.89 3.09
C VAL A 64 1.76 -0.16 4.40
N GLN A 65 0.99 0.93 4.34
CA GLN A 65 0.52 1.69 5.48
C GLN A 65 -0.97 1.39 5.70
N PHE A 66 -1.28 0.86 6.87
CA PHE A 66 -2.64 0.64 7.35
C PHE A 66 -3.08 1.82 8.22
N ASN A 67 -4.40 2.01 8.28
CA ASN A 67 -5.04 2.96 9.20
C ASN A 67 -5.26 2.27 10.57
N PRO A 68 -4.95 2.90 11.71
CA PRO A 68 -4.38 4.24 11.88
C PRO A 68 -2.87 4.32 11.63
N ASP A 69 -2.05 3.43 12.21
CA ASP A 69 -0.61 3.70 12.28
C ASP A 69 0.30 2.50 11.95
N ALA A 70 -0.27 1.33 11.60
CA ALA A 70 0.56 0.15 11.33
C ALA A 70 1.22 0.23 9.94
N ARG A 71 2.53 -0.03 9.87
CA ARG A 71 3.30 -0.04 8.62
C ARG A 71 4.22 -1.24 8.53
N ILE A 72 4.20 -1.91 7.38
CA ILE A 72 5.19 -2.93 6.99
C ILE A 72 6.01 -2.42 5.80
N SER A 73 7.24 -2.90 5.62
CA SER A 73 8.14 -2.40 4.56
C SER A 73 9.08 -3.48 4.02
N GLY A 74 9.67 -3.21 2.86
CA GLY A 74 10.60 -4.12 2.18
C GLY A 74 9.97 -5.48 1.86
N THR A 75 10.71 -6.56 2.14
CA THR A 75 10.27 -7.94 1.85
C THR A 75 8.94 -8.30 2.50
N GLU A 76 8.66 -7.79 3.70
CA GLU A 76 7.39 -8.04 4.39
C GLU A 76 6.20 -7.44 3.61
N ALA A 77 6.36 -6.20 3.14
CA ALA A 77 5.36 -5.53 2.31
C ALA A 77 5.15 -6.26 0.97
N LEU A 78 6.23 -6.69 0.32
CA LEU A 78 6.14 -7.44 -0.94
C LEU A 78 5.35 -8.75 -0.76
N ASN A 79 5.67 -9.50 0.31
CA ASN A 79 4.98 -10.75 0.61
C ASN A 79 3.50 -10.52 0.91
N TRP A 80 3.17 -9.47 1.66
CA TRP A 80 1.78 -9.11 1.96
C TRP A 80 1.01 -8.76 0.69
N ILE A 81 1.56 -7.90 -0.17
CA ILE A 81 0.93 -7.48 -1.43
C ILE A 81 0.66 -8.71 -2.31
N MET A 82 1.65 -9.58 -2.51
CA MET A 82 1.48 -10.79 -3.31
C MET A 82 0.38 -11.71 -2.75
N ALA A 83 0.39 -11.96 -1.44
CA ALA A 83 -0.61 -12.81 -0.79
C ALA A 83 -2.02 -12.22 -0.90
N THR A 84 -2.17 -10.89 -0.75
CA THR A 84 -3.44 -10.19 -0.85
C THR A 84 -4.00 -10.22 -2.26
N THR A 85 -3.19 -9.94 -3.29
CA THR A 85 -3.64 -9.97 -4.69
C THR A 85 -4.05 -11.38 -5.13
N ILE A 86 -3.36 -12.42 -4.67
CA ILE A 86 -3.76 -13.82 -4.94
C ILE A 86 -5.11 -14.13 -4.28
N ARG A 87 -5.33 -13.71 -3.03
CA ARG A 87 -6.61 -13.96 -2.33
C ARG A 87 -7.79 -13.32 -3.04
N LEU A 88 -7.63 -12.08 -3.52
CA LEU A 88 -8.69 -11.36 -4.25
C LEU A 88 -9.03 -12.03 -5.60
N THR A 89 -8.05 -12.64 -6.27
CA THR A 89 -8.26 -13.27 -7.58
C THR A 89 -8.84 -14.69 -7.51
N VAL A 90 -8.62 -15.41 -6.39
CA VAL A 90 -9.04 -16.81 -6.25
C VAL A 90 -10.38 -16.96 -5.52
N HIS A 91 -10.73 -16.05 -4.60
CA HIS A 91 -11.88 -16.26 -3.71
C HIS A 91 -13.07 -15.33 -3.98
N GLY A 92 -12.91 -14.11 -4.51
CA GLY A 92 -14.05 -13.22 -4.73
C GLY A 92 -14.83 -12.89 -3.44
N GLU A 93 -14.20 -13.03 -2.27
CA GLU A 93 -14.80 -12.83 -0.95
C GLU A 93 -14.50 -11.40 -0.48
N ASP A 94 -15.54 -10.69 -0.01
CA ASP A 94 -15.48 -9.29 0.40
C ASP A 94 -14.42 -9.06 1.47
N ALA A 95 -13.55 -8.09 1.21
CA ALA A 95 -12.32 -7.91 1.98
C ALA A 95 -12.51 -7.37 3.42
N ASP A 96 -13.75 -7.02 3.79
CA ASP A 96 -14.12 -6.52 5.11
C ASP A 96 -13.97 -7.60 6.21
N GLU A 97 -14.14 -8.89 5.88
CA GLU A 97 -14.13 -9.97 6.88
C GLU A 97 -12.71 -10.40 7.35
N MET A 98 -11.66 -9.87 6.73
CA MET A 98 -10.27 -10.28 7.01
C MET A 98 -9.57 -9.45 8.09
N LEU A 99 -10.11 -8.28 8.47
CA LEU A 99 -9.48 -7.38 9.45
C LEU A 99 -9.69 -7.81 10.92
N ASP A 100 -10.62 -8.75 11.18
CA ASP A 100 -10.99 -9.17 12.55
C ASP A 100 -10.41 -10.51 13.00
N LYS A 101 -9.67 -11.22 12.13
CA LYS A 101 -9.07 -12.51 12.48
C LYS A 101 -7.60 -12.31 12.86
N PRO A 102 -7.19 -12.63 14.09
CA PRO A 102 -5.79 -12.51 14.48
C PRO A 102 -4.95 -13.38 13.54
N MET A 103 -3.84 -12.82 13.03
CA MET A 103 -2.85 -13.61 12.31
C MET A 103 -2.38 -14.73 13.24
N SER A 104 -2.92 -15.93 13.04
CA SER A 104 -2.61 -17.11 13.82
C SER A 104 -1.14 -17.43 13.66
N THR A 105 -0.33 -17.09 14.66
CA THR A 105 1.05 -17.54 14.83
C THR A 105 1.06 -19.03 15.16
N ALA A 106 0.81 -19.87 14.16
CA ALA A 106 1.05 -21.30 14.27
C ALA A 106 2.39 -21.62 13.60
N VAL A 107 3.50 -21.35 14.31
CA VAL A 107 4.71 -22.13 14.12
C VAL A 107 4.40 -23.50 14.74
N LYS A 108 4.13 -24.49 13.88
CA LYS A 108 4.03 -25.88 14.33
C LYS A 108 5.44 -26.44 14.61
N PRO A 109 5.60 -27.28 15.64
CA PRO A 109 6.88 -27.83 16.06
C PRO A 109 7.50 -28.78 15.03
#